data_AF-A0A7C6X4D9-F1
#
_entry.id   AF-A0A7C6X4D9-F1
#
_cell.length_a   1.000
_cell.length_b   1.000
_cell.length_c   1.000
_cell.angle_alpha   90.00
_cell.angle_beta   90.00
_cell.angle_gamma   90.00
#
_symmetry.space_group_name_H-M   'P 1'
#
loop_
_entity.id
_entity.type
_entity.pdbx_description
1 polymer ?
#
loop_
_entity_poly.entity_id
_entity_poly.type
_entity_poly.pdbx_seq_one_letter_code
_entity_poly.pdbx_strand_id
1 'polypeptide(L)'
;MRLWALPILFIAALAICIILTAVAELPPYGMPGNPAHNQVTRRYIENAWEETGVLNMITAIVLDYRAYDTMFETIVLFTAVLAVVITLKTTEGKGD
;
A
#
# COMPACT_ATOMS: atom_id res chain seq x y z
N MET A 1 34.39 -7.02 -18.97
CA MET A 1 32.98 -6.84 -18.54
C MET A 1 32.68 -7.87 -17.47
N ARG A 2 32.15 -7.47 -16.31
CA ARG A 2 31.84 -8.36 -15.18
C ARG A 2 30.68 -9.28 -15.58
N LEU A 3 30.99 -10.50 -16.06
CA LEU A 3 30.02 -11.46 -16.62
C LEU A 3 28.84 -11.78 -15.68
N TRP A 4 29.05 -11.65 -14.37
CA TRP A 4 28.01 -11.83 -13.34
C TRP A 4 26.95 -10.72 -13.31
N ALA A 5 27.19 -9.57 -13.95
CA ALA A 5 26.21 -8.48 -14.04
C ALA A 5 25.19 -8.68 -15.19
N LEU A 6 25.49 -9.54 -16.16
CA LEU A 6 24.61 -9.85 -17.29
C LEU A 6 23.25 -10.43 -16.87
N PRO A 7 23.16 -11.44 -15.97
CA PRO A 7 21.86 -11.95 -15.51
C PRO A 7 21.06 -10.90 -14.75
N ILE A 8 21.72 -10.04 -13.97
CA ILE A 8 21.06 -8.94 -13.24
C ILE A 8 20.45 -7.94 -14.22
N LEU A 9 21.22 -7.54 -15.24
CA LEU A 9 20.74 -6.62 -16.29
C LEU A 9 19.58 -7.24 -17.08
N PHE A 10 19.65 -8.53 -17.38
CA PHE A 10 18.58 -9.25 -18.07
C PHE A 10 17.29 -9.28 -17.24
N ILE A 11 17.37 -9.60 -15.94
CA ILE A 11 16.21 -9.58 -15.03
C ILE A 11 15.63 -8.17 -14.92
N ALA A 12 16.47 -7.15 -14.79
CA ALA A 12 16.03 -5.76 -14.73
C ALA A 12 15.31 -5.34 -16.03
N ALA A 13 15.87 -5.69 -17.19
CA ALA A 13 15.26 -5.40 -18.49
C ALA A 13 13.91 -6.12 -18.66
N LEU A 14 13.82 -7.38 -18.22
CA LEU A 14 12.58 -8.15 -18.22
C LEU A 14 11.53 -7.51 -17.31
N ALA A 15 11.89 -7.13 -16.08
CA ALA A 15 10.99 -6.47 -15.14
C ALA A 15 10.47 -5.14 -15.68
N ILE A 16 11.35 -4.32 -16.30
CA ILE A 16 10.95 -3.07 -16.95
C ILE A 16 9.97 -3.35 -18.08
N CYS A 17 10.25 -4.33 -18.95
CA CYS A 17 9.36 -4.71 -20.04
C CYS A 17 7.96 -5.09 -19.52
N ILE A 18 7.89 -5.92 -18.48
CA ILE A 18 6.62 -6.34 -17.85
C ILE A 18 5.87 -5.14 -17.26
N ILE A 19 6.55 -4.22 -16.58
CA ILE A 19 5.91 -3.04 -16.01
C ILE A 19 5.38 -2.13 -17.13
N LEU A 20 6.14 -1.92 -18.20
CA LEU A 20 5.72 -1.09 -19.32
C LEU A 20 4.50 -1.67 -20.04
N THR A 21 4.47 -2.98 -20.27
CA THR A 21 3.28 -3.63 -20.85
C THR A 21 2.09 -3.56 -19.91
N ALA A 22 2.27 -3.80 -18.61
CA ALA A 22 1.19 -3.67 -17.63
C ALA A 22 0.60 -2.25 -17.59
N VAL A 23 1.45 -1.21 -17.68
CA VAL A 23 1.00 0.19 -17.74
C VAL A 23 0.29 0.50 -19.06
N ALA A 24 0.77 -0.04 -20.18
CA ALA A 24 0.14 0.15 -21.49
C ALA A 24 -1.27 -0.47 -21.57
N GLU A 25 -1.52 -1.55 -20.83
CA GLU A 25 -2.81 -2.25 -20.76
C GLU A 25 -3.76 -1.70 -19.67
N LEU A 26 -3.41 -0.60 -19.01
CA LEU A 26 -4.31 0.00 -18.02
C LEU A 26 -5.60 0.50 -18.68
N PRO A 27 -6.76 0.36 -18.01
CA PRO A 27 -8.01 0.89 -18.53
C PRO A 27 -7.92 2.40 -18.83
N PRO A 28 -8.45 2.86 -19.97
CA PRO A 28 -8.47 4.28 -20.33
C PRO A 28 -9.21 5.12 -19.28
N TYR A 29 -8.69 6.30 -19.00
CA TYR A 29 -9.25 7.18 -17.96
C TYR A 29 -10.71 7.58 -18.24
N GLY A 30 -11.53 7.60 -17.19
CA GLY A 30 -12.89 8.12 -17.24
C GLY A 30 -13.91 7.24 -17.97
N MET A 31 -13.54 6.05 -18.43
CA MET A 31 -14.50 5.15 -19.10
C MET A 31 -15.46 4.53 -18.08
N PRO A 32 -16.79 4.58 -18.32
CA PRO A 32 -17.79 4.04 -17.39
C PRO A 32 -17.62 2.55 -17.10
N GLY A 33 -17.16 1.77 -18.09
CA GLY A 33 -16.93 0.33 -17.98
C GLY A 33 -15.60 -0.05 -17.31
N ASN A 34 -14.86 0.91 -16.74
CA ASN A 34 -13.61 0.60 -16.07
C ASN A 34 -13.84 -0.32 -14.85
N PRO A 35 -12.95 -1.30 -14.61
CA PRO A 35 -13.06 -2.21 -13.47
C PRO A 35 -13.15 -1.53 -12.10
N ALA A 36 -12.64 -0.30 -11.98
CA ALA A 36 -12.72 0.53 -10.77
C ALA A 36 -14.17 0.99 -10.45
N HIS A 37 -15.05 1.06 -11.44
CA HIS A 37 -16.45 1.42 -11.28
C HIS A 37 -17.29 0.16 -11.00
N ASN A 38 -17.19 -0.35 -9.79
CA ASN A 38 -17.90 -1.56 -9.37
C ASN A 38 -18.90 -1.27 -8.25
N GLN A 39 -19.60 -2.31 -7.80
CA GLN A 39 -20.59 -2.25 -6.73
C GLN A 39 -20.03 -1.71 -5.40
N VAL A 40 -18.74 -1.92 -5.13
CA VAL A 40 -18.09 -1.44 -3.88
C VAL A 40 -17.92 0.07 -3.94
N THR A 41 -17.34 0.59 -5.03
CA THR A 41 -17.22 2.04 -5.27
C THR A 41 -18.58 2.71 -5.22
N ARG A 42 -19.60 2.10 -5.84
CA ARG A 42 -20.97 2.60 -5.80
C ARG A 42 -21.53 2.67 -4.37
N ARG A 43 -21.36 1.60 -3.58
CA ARG A 43 -21.81 1.56 -2.18
C ARG A 43 -21.13 2.64 -1.31
N TYR A 44 -19.82 2.82 -1.49
CA TYR A 44 -19.09 3.86 -0.75
C TYR A 44 -19.56 5.27 -1.10
N ILE A 45 -19.90 5.53 -2.36
CA ILE A 45 -20.39 6.84 -2.79
C ILE A 45 -21.83 7.09 -2.32
N GLU A 46 -22.71 6.10 -2.48
CA GLU A 46 -24.15 6.28 -2.26
C GLU A 46 -24.55 6.11 -0.78
N ASN A 47 -23.91 5.19 -0.04
CA ASN A 47 -24.42 4.75 1.27
C ASN A 47 -23.49 5.04 2.44
N ALA A 48 -22.28 5.59 2.24
CA ALA A 48 -21.33 5.80 3.34
C ALA A 48 -21.90 6.64 4.48
N TRP A 49 -22.69 7.68 4.18
CA TRP A 49 -23.34 8.49 5.21
C TRP A 49 -24.34 7.68 6.06
N GLU A 50 -25.20 6.89 5.41
CA GLU A 50 -26.22 6.11 6.10
C GLU A 50 -25.62 4.95 6.92
N GLU A 51 -24.54 4.34 6.42
CA GLU A 51 -23.90 3.18 7.06
C GLU A 51 -22.92 3.56 8.18
N THR A 52 -22.29 4.74 8.11
CA THR A 52 -21.22 5.15 9.04
C THR A 52 -21.53 6.42 9.84
N GLY A 53 -22.44 7.27 9.37
CA GLY A 53 -22.70 8.59 9.96
C GLY A 53 -21.55 9.60 9.76
N VAL A 54 -20.57 9.28 8.92
CA VAL A 54 -19.40 10.14 8.64
C VAL A 54 -19.64 10.92 7.35
N LEU A 55 -19.56 12.26 7.42
CA LEU A 55 -19.75 13.13 6.24
C LEU A 55 -18.62 12.97 5.20
N ASN A 56 -17.41 12.65 5.67
CA ASN A 56 -16.26 12.47 4.80
C ASN A 56 -16.17 11.01 4.32
N MET A 57 -16.49 10.78 3.05
CA MET A 57 -16.44 9.46 2.42
C MET A 57 -15.07 8.77 2.57
N ILE A 58 -13.96 9.51 2.46
CA ILE A 58 -12.62 8.91 2.58
C ILE A 58 -12.38 8.45 4.01
N THR A 59 -12.76 9.25 5.01
CA THR A 59 -12.68 8.85 6.42
C THR A 59 -13.56 7.63 6.71
N ALA A 60 -14.78 7.59 6.19
CA ALA A 60 -15.67 6.43 6.30
C ALA A 60 -15.04 5.16 5.68
N ILE A 61 -14.38 5.29 4.53
CA ILE A 61 -13.70 4.15 3.89
C ILE A 61 -12.54 3.65 4.77
N VAL A 62 -11.67 4.55 5.22
CA VAL A 62 -10.43 4.18 5.92
C VAL A 62 -10.71 3.69 7.35
N LEU A 63 -11.65 4.31 8.06
CA LEU A 63 -11.89 4.02 9.49
C LEU A 63 -13.08 3.12 9.77
N ASP A 64 -14.06 2.99 8.87
CA ASP A 64 -15.21 2.11 9.06
C ASP A 64 -15.15 0.91 8.11
N TYR A 65 -15.23 1.12 6.79
CA TYR A 65 -15.29 0.01 5.82
C TYR A 65 -14.00 -0.82 5.75
N ARG A 66 -12.85 -0.18 5.85
CA ARG A 66 -11.51 -0.80 5.76
C ARG A 66 -10.68 -0.57 7.01
N ALA A 67 -11.36 -0.48 8.16
CA ALA A 67 -10.75 -0.24 9.47
C ALA A 67 -9.57 -1.19 9.77
N TYR A 68 -9.66 -2.45 9.35
CA TYR A 68 -8.59 -3.43 9.58
C TYR A 68 -7.30 -3.12 8.83
N ASP A 69 -7.38 -2.57 7.60
CA ASP A 69 -6.19 -2.19 6.85
C ASP A 69 -5.42 -1.08 7.59
N THR A 70 -6.13 -0.08 8.12
CA THR A 70 -5.55 1.01 8.91
C THR A 70 -5.11 0.56 10.31
N MET A 71 -5.86 -0.34 10.95
CA MET A 71 -5.44 -0.94 12.22
C MET A 71 -4.09 -1.66 12.06
N PHE A 72 -3.93 -2.46 11.01
CA PHE A 72 -2.65 -3.12 10.76
C PHE A 72 -1.56 -2.16 10.30
N GLU A 73 -1.89 -1.09 9.56
CA GLU A 73 -0.93 -0.01 9.26
C GLU A 73 -0.36 0.59 10.55
N THR A 74 -1.22 0.93 11.52
CA THR A 74 -0.77 1.49 12.80
C THR A 74 0.04 0.50 13.63
N ILE A 75 -0.30 -0.79 13.60
CA ILE A 75 0.50 -1.85 14.23
C ILE A 75 1.90 -1.96 13.60
N VAL A 76 1.99 -1.93 12.26
CA VAL A 76 3.27 -1.95 11.54
C VAL A 76 4.12 -0.73 11.91
N LEU A 77 3.55 0.47 11.92
CA LEU A 77 4.27 1.68 12.33
C LEU A 77 4.72 1.62 13.79
N PHE A 78 3.85 1.16 14.70
CA PHE A 78 4.17 1.00 16.11
C PHE A 78 5.34 0.03 16.32
N THR A 79 5.29 -1.14 15.67
CA THR A 79 6.36 -2.13 15.74
C THR A 79 7.67 -1.63 15.14
N ALA A 80 7.63 -0.87 14.05
CA ALA A 80 8.81 -0.23 13.48
C ALA A 80 9.45 0.76 14.45
N VAL A 81 8.66 1.63 15.08
CA VAL A 81 9.15 2.57 16.10
C VAL A 81 9.75 1.82 17.29
N LEU A 82 9.08 0.78 17.78
CA LEU A 82 9.59 -0.04 18.88
C LEU A 82 10.93 -0.72 18.52
N ALA A 83 11.06 -1.25 17.30
CA ALA A 83 12.30 -1.85 16.82
C ALA A 83 13.46 -0.84 16.80
N VAL A 84 13.21 0.40 16.36
CA VAL A 84 14.20 1.48 16.39
C VAL A 84 14.61 1.82 17.83
N VAL A 85 13.65 1.97 18.74
CA VAL A 85 13.93 2.27 20.16
C VAL A 85 14.76 1.17 20.81
N ILE A 86 14.42 -0.10 20.58
CA ILE A 86 15.18 -1.24 21.10
C ILE A 86 16.61 -1.27 20.52
N THR A 87 16.76 -1.00 19.22
CA THR A 87 18.06 -1.00 18.54
C THR A 87 18.96 0.12 19.04
N LEU A 88 18.41 1.30 19.33
CA LEU A 88 19.16 2.45 19.83
C LEU A 88 19.40 2.42 21.35
N LYS A 89 18.68 1.57 22.09
CA LYS A 89 18.86 1.42 23.52
C LYS A 89 20.26 0.85 23.81
N THR A 90 21.17 1.72 24.25
CA THR A 90 22.50 1.33 24.72
C THR A 90 22.37 0.42 25.94
N THR A 91 22.96 -0.77 25.86
CA THR A 91 23.30 -1.54 27.07
C THR A 91 24.51 -0.85 27.69
N GLU A 92 24.36 -0.23 28.86
CA GLU A 92 25.51 0.11 29.68
C GLU A 92 26.26 -1.19 29.97
N GLY A 93 27.35 -1.42 29.26
CA GLY A 93 28.33 -2.42 29.64
C GLY A 93 28.84 -2.02 31.01
N LYS A 94 28.52 -2.80 32.04
CA LYS A 94 29.27 -2.79 33.28
C LYS A 94 30.71 -3.14 32.89
N GLY A 95 31.53 -2.10 32.76
CA GLY A 95 32.96 -2.24 32.57
C GLY A 95 33.54 -2.79 33.86
N ASP A 96 33.91 -4.05 33.82
CA ASP A 96 34.99 -4.60 34.65
C ASP A 96 36.30 -4.43 33.87
#